data_AF-A0A3C0MH33-F1
#
_entry.id   AF-A0A3C0MH33-F1
#
_cell.length_a   1.000
_cell.length_b   1.000
_cell.length_c   1.000
_cell.angle_alpha   90.00
_cell.angle_beta   90.00
_cell.angle_gamma   90.00
#
_symmetry.space_group_name_H-M   'P 1'
#
loop_
_entity.id
_entity.type
_entity.pdbx_description
1 polymer ?
#
loop_
_entity_poly.entity_id
_entity_poly.type
_entity_poly.pdbx_seq_one_letter_code
_entity_poly.pdbx_strand_id
1 'polypeptide(L)'
;MHARPMTHPGFVRHHLRAILGAGALVILTTAYAAWWLYASGLLKSELSLLQERGPAVGITAQWSAIALTGFPFAVAADLEKPVYANDQIGFGWTGETLRVSFRPWSLSPVRFVAPGQQRWIVAQGENTITIDAHAKAAAASYASAPERVTLDTEETRGTVQWAETSLPFTVARAKLSGSAWIDKDKQQSLAKAVALIEADGLILQGLALPLGPKIDRLRLDAEIAPPGPQTPATVKLASAQFAADGVEIKGAGTLTLDAQGTPDGTLDLTVRGL
;
A
#
# COMPACT_ATOMS: atom_id res chain seq x y z
N MET A 1 -58.23 59.29 9.96
CA MET A 1 -57.63 58.01 10.36
C MET A 1 -56.65 57.58 9.28
N HIS A 2 -55.34 57.77 9.49
CA HIS A 2 -54.30 57.30 8.57
C HIS A 2 -53.39 56.33 9.33
N ALA A 3 -53.51 55.03 9.05
CA ALA A 3 -52.59 54.02 9.55
C ALA A 3 -51.32 54.04 8.68
N ARG A 4 -50.18 54.38 9.28
CA ARG A 4 -48.87 54.21 8.63
C ARG A 4 -48.48 52.73 8.73
N PRO A 5 -48.12 52.07 7.62
CA PRO A 5 -47.62 50.70 7.67
C PRO A 5 -46.24 50.70 8.35
N MET A 6 -46.13 50.02 9.47
CA MET A 6 -44.85 49.68 10.10
C MET A 6 -44.17 48.60 9.25
N THR A 7 -43.36 48.99 8.28
CA THR A 7 -42.44 48.08 7.61
C THR A 7 -41.25 47.85 8.54
N HIS A 8 -41.22 46.71 9.23
CA HIS A 8 -40.09 46.30 10.08
C HIS A 8 -38.83 46.09 9.21
N PRO A 9 -37.80 46.95 9.33
CA PRO A 9 -36.60 46.91 8.48
C PRO A 9 -35.67 45.71 8.77
N GLY A 10 -35.93 44.95 9.83
CA GLY A 10 -35.19 43.73 10.17
C GLY A 10 -35.49 42.55 9.23
N PHE A 11 -36.74 42.41 8.79
CA PHE A 11 -37.21 41.24 8.04
C PHE A 11 -36.51 41.12 6.67
N VAL A 12 -36.42 42.23 5.93
CA VAL A 12 -35.81 42.29 4.58
C VAL A 12 -34.30 41.96 4.61
N ARG A 13 -33.56 42.41 5.63
CA ARG A 13 -32.12 42.12 5.75
C ARG A 13 -31.84 40.65 6.05
N HIS A 14 -32.71 39.97 6.79
CA HIS A 14 -32.57 38.54 7.07
C HIS A 14 -32.84 37.68 5.83
N HIS A 15 -33.88 38.00 5.05
CA HIS A 15 -34.17 37.27 3.80
C HIS A 15 -33.11 37.50 2.73
N LEU A 16 -32.58 38.73 2.59
CA LEU A 16 -31.50 39.01 1.64
C LEU A 16 -30.22 38.25 2.00
N ARG A 17 -29.85 38.19 3.30
CA ARG A 17 -28.72 37.38 3.78
C ARG A 17 -28.95 35.88 3.55
N ALA A 18 -30.18 35.39 3.73
CA ALA A 18 -30.52 34.01 3.47
C ALA A 18 -30.43 33.65 1.97
N ILE A 19 -30.90 34.54 1.08
CA ILE A 19 -30.79 34.35 -0.37
C ILE A 19 -29.33 34.41 -0.82
N LEU A 20 -28.54 35.36 -0.32
CA LEU A 20 -27.11 35.45 -0.61
C LEU A 20 -26.35 34.22 -0.09
N GLY A 21 -26.70 33.73 1.10
CA GLY A 21 -26.14 32.51 1.67
C GLY A 21 -26.49 31.27 0.84
N ALA A 22 -27.75 31.13 0.42
CA ALA A 22 -28.20 30.04 -0.45
C ALA A 22 -27.51 30.10 -1.83
N GLY A 23 -27.40 31.30 -2.42
CA GLY A 23 -26.68 31.50 -3.68
C GLY A 23 -25.20 31.14 -3.58
N ALA A 24 -24.53 31.58 -2.51
CA ALA A 24 -23.13 31.21 -2.26
C ALA A 24 -22.97 29.70 -2.08
N LEU A 25 -23.88 29.03 -1.37
CA LEU A 25 -23.86 27.57 -1.22
C LEU A 25 -24.02 26.85 -2.57
N VAL A 26 -24.96 27.29 -3.41
CA VAL A 26 -25.13 26.74 -4.76
C VAL A 26 -23.84 26.90 -5.55
N ILE A 27 -23.25 28.10 -5.59
CA ILE A 27 -21.97 28.36 -6.29
C ILE A 27 -20.86 27.43 -5.79
N LEU A 28 -20.71 27.27 -4.46
CA LEU A 28 -19.70 26.40 -3.87
C LEU A 28 -19.92 24.93 -4.24
N THR A 29 -21.16 24.44 -4.18
CA THR A 29 -21.48 23.05 -4.54
C THR A 29 -21.27 22.77 -6.02
N THR A 30 -21.65 23.69 -6.91
CA THR A 30 -21.41 23.58 -8.36
C THR A 30 -19.92 23.64 -8.69
N ALA A 31 -19.18 24.58 -8.09
CA ALA A 31 -17.73 24.68 -8.26
C ALA A 31 -17.02 23.40 -7.79
N TYR A 32 -17.45 22.86 -6.64
CA TYR A 32 -16.93 21.61 -6.12
C TYR A 32 -17.21 20.41 -7.03
N ALA A 33 -18.45 20.28 -7.53
CA ALA A 33 -18.82 19.22 -8.46
C ALA A 33 -18.00 19.29 -9.76
N ALA A 34 -17.82 20.50 -10.31
CA ALA A 34 -17.00 20.71 -11.50
C ALA A 34 -15.52 20.33 -11.26
N TRP A 35 -14.98 20.73 -10.11
CA TRP A 35 -13.63 20.36 -9.71
C TRP A 35 -13.47 18.84 -9.55
N TRP A 36 -14.45 18.16 -8.93
CA TRP A 36 -14.41 16.71 -8.74
C TRP A 36 -14.44 15.97 -10.09
N LEU A 37 -15.29 16.41 -11.02
CA LEU A 37 -15.34 15.85 -12.38
C LEU A 37 -14.00 16.00 -13.11
N TYR A 38 -13.36 17.18 -12.97
CA TYR A 38 -12.04 17.42 -13.52
C TYR A 38 -10.99 16.47 -12.91
N ALA A 39 -10.94 16.34 -11.58
CA ALA A 39 -9.98 15.48 -10.89
C ALA A 39 -10.16 13.98 -11.25
N SER A 40 -11.41 13.51 -11.30
CA SER A 40 -11.73 12.14 -11.72
C SER A 40 -11.37 11.90 -13.20
N GLY A 41 -11.56 12.90 -14.06
CA GLY A 41 -11.14 12.85 -15.46
C GLY A 41 -9.61 12.77 -15.62
N LEU A 42 -8.87 13.54 -14.82
CA LEU A 42 -7.41 13.48 -14.79
C LEU A 42 -6.92 12.09 -14.34
N LEU A 43 -7.48 11.54 -13.25
CA LEU A 43 -7.13 10.18 -12.79
C LEU A 43 -7.36 9.14 -13.87
N LYS A 44 -8.51 9.18 -14.55
CA LYS A 44 -8.81 8.27 -15.66
C LYS A 44 -7.79 8.42 -16.80
N SER A 45 -7.43 9.66 -17.15
CA SER A 45 -6.45 9.95 -18.19
C SER A 45 -5.07 9.41 -17.83
N GLU A 46 -4.60 9.61 -16.61
CA GLU A 46 -3.29 9.11 -16.15
C GLU A 46 -3.24 7.57 -16.17
N LEU A 47 -4.32 6.92 -15.73
CA LEU A 47 -4.43 5.46 -15.83
C LEU A 47 -4.40 5.02 -17.30
N SER A 48 -5.22 5.61 -18.18
CA SER A 48 -5.20 5.27 -19.61
C SER A 48 -3.82 5.49 -20.24
N LEU A 49 -3.12 6.58 -19.91
CA LEU A 49 -1.76 6.85 -20.38
C LEU A 49 -0.75 5.81 -19.87
N LEU A 50 -0.88 5.35 -18.62
CA LEU A 50 -0.02 4.28 -18.08
C LEU A 50 -0.21 2.97 -18.84
N GLN A 51 -1.45 2.63 -19.20
CA GLN A 51 -1.73 1.44 -20.02
C GLN A 51 -1.17 1.56 -21.44
N GLU A 52 -1.24 2.74 -22.06
CA GLU A 52 -0.74 2.98 -23.42
C GLU A 52 0.80 3.07 -23.49
N ARG A 53 1.41 3.79 -22.54
CA ARG A 53 2.85 4.14 -22.57
C ARG A 53 3.72 3.24 -21.72
N GLY A 54 3.13 2.54 -20.75
CA GLY A 54 3.85 1.61 -19.87
C GLY A 54 4.74 0.62 -20.63
N PRO A 55 4.24 -0.06 -21.68
CA PRO A 55 5.03 -1.05 -22.39
C PRO A 55 6.31 -0.49 -23.01
N ALA A 56 6.32 0.80 -23.39
CA ALA A 56 7.50 1.48 -23.92
C ALA A 56 8.63 1.65 -22.88
N VAL A 57 8.31 1.54 -21.59
CA VAL A 57 9.26 1.65 -20.46
C VAL A 57 9.37 0.34 -19.67
N GLY A 58 8.89 -0.79 -20.21
CA GLY A 58 8.96 -2.11 -19.55
C GLY A 58 7.94 -2.31 -18.43
N ILE A 59 6.86 -1.52 -18.41
CA ILE A 59 5.75 -1.65 -17.45
C ILE A 59 4.50 -2.12 -18.19
N THR A 60 3.97 -3.29 -17.85
CA THR A 60 2.64 -3.72 -18.33
C THR A 60 1.61 -3.34 -17.30
N ALA A 61 0.71 -2.40 -17.62
CA ALA A 61 -0.42 -2.06 -16.76
C ALA A 61 -1.71 -2.19 -17.57
N GLN A 62 -2.61 -3.10 -17.19
CA GLN A 62 -3.83 -3.39 -17.93
C GLN A 62 -5.01 -3.63 -16.99
N TRP A 63 -6.22 -3.35 -17.45
CA TRP A 63 -7.48 -3.61 -16.76
C TRP A 63 -8.61 -3.68 -17.80
N SER A 64 -9.69 -4.38 -17.49
CA SER A 64 -10.81 -4.54 -18.43
C SER A 64 -11.76 -3.35 -18.44
N ALA A 65 -11.91 -2.66 -17.30
CA ALA A 65 -12.81 -1.52 -17.15
C ALA A 65 -12.30 -0.55 -16.07
N ILE A 66 -12.73 0.72 -16.18
CA ILE A 66 -12.51 1.77 -15.17
C ILE A 66 -13.85 2.41 -14.82
N ALA A 67 -14.24 2.37 -13.54
CA ALA A 67 -15.38 3.12 -13.02
C ALA A 67 -14.92 4.22 -12.07
N LEU A 68 -15.37 5.46 -12.29
CA LEU A 68 -15.03 6.60 -11.44
C LEU A 68 -16.05 6.74 -10.31
N THR A 69 -15.60 6.69 -9.06
CA THR A 69 -16.44 6.66 -7.86
C THR A 69 -15.91 7.57 -6.75
N GLY A 70 -16.65 7.69 -5.63
CA GLY A 70 -16.16 8.35 -4.41
C GLY A 70 -16.70 9.74 -4.13
N PHE A 71 -17.45 10.37 -5.05
CA PHE A 71 -18.10 11.66 -4.79
C PHE A 71 -19.01 11.58 -3.53
N PRO A 72 -19.02 12.61 -2.65
CA PRO A 72 -18.20 13.82 -2.67
C PRO A 72 -16.92 13.73 -1.83
N PHE A 73 -16.56 12.58 -1.26
CA PHE A 73 -15.53 12.50 -0.20
C PHE A 73 -14.20 11.87 -0.66
N ALA A 74 -14.16 11.32 -1.87
CA ALA A 74 -12.99 10.72 -2.49
C ALA A 74 -13.03 10.94 -4.00
N VAL A 75 -11.85 10.99 -4.62
CA VAL A 75 -11.69 10.73 -6.05
C VAL A 75 -11.17 9.29 -6.14
N ALA A 76 -11.96 8.39 -6.71
CA ALA A 76 -11.62 6.97 -6.79
C ALA A 76 -11.84 6.41 -8.20
N ALA A 77 -11.01 5.45 -8.56
CA ALA A 77 -11.14 4.63 -9.76
C ALA A 77 -11.18 3.15 -9.35
N ASP A 78 -12.24 2.47 -9.74
CA ASP A 78 -12.42 1.03 -9.59
C ASP A 78 -12.01 0.35 -10.90
N LEU A 79 -10.98 -0.48 -10.80
CA LEU A 79 -10.38 -1.23 -11.90
C LEU A 79 -10.78 -2.69 -11.81
N GLU A 80 -11.26 -3.24 -12.91
CA GLU A 80 -11.59 -4.67 -13.03
C GLU A 80 -10.43 -5.45 -13.65
N LYS A 81 -10.14 -6.62 -13.09
CA LYS A 81 -9.06 -7.53 -13.52
C LYS A 81 -7.73 -6.81 -13.77
N PRO A 82 -7.25 -6.00 -12.81
CA PRO A 82 -6.00 -5.28 -12.98
C PRO A 82 -4.82 -6.25 -13.09
N VAL A 83 -3.91 -5.91 -13.99
CA VAL A 83 -2.62 -6.57 -14.21
C VAL A 83 -1.56 -5.48 -14.16
N TYR A 84 -0.53 -5.68 -13.36
CA TYR A 84 0.66 -4.84 -13.30
C TYR A 84 1.90 -5.72 -13.37
N ALA A 85 2.81 -5.46 -14.30
CA ALA A 85 4.12 -6.09 -14.35
C ALA A 85 5.19 -5.05 -14.65
N ASN A 86 6.36 -5.22 -14.07
CA ASN A 86 7.55 -4.43 -14.30
C ASN A 86 8.71 -5.39 -14.58
N ASP A 87 9.08 -5.48 -15.86
CA ASP A 87 10.06 -6.44 -16.35
C ASP A 87 11.48 -6.11 -15.87
N GLN A 88 11.76 -4.83 -15.58
CA GLN A 88 13.08 -4.37 -15.12
C GLN A 88 13.43 -4.90 -13.74
N ILE A 89 12.42 -5.13 -12.89
CA ILE A 89 12.59 -5.66 -11.53
C ILE A 89 12.00 -7.07 -11.39
N GLY A 90 11.56 -7.68 -12.50
CA GLY A 90 10.96 -9.01 -12.53
C GLY A 90 9.74 -9.15 -11.63
N PHE A 91 8.93 -8.10 -11.51
CA PHE A 91 7.76 -8.08 -10.64
C PHE A 91 6.46 -8.17 -11.45
N GLY A 92 5.52 -8.98 -11.01
CA GLY A 92 4.19 -9.12 -11.59
C GLY A 92 3.13 -9.22 -10.50
N TRP A 93 1.98 -8.62 -10.75
CA TRP A 93 0.83 -8.65 -9.89
C TRP A 93 -0.45 -8.68 -10.72
N THR A 94 -1.38 -9.54 -10.34
CA THR A 94 -2.75 -9.52 -10.86
C THR A 94 -3.74 -9.56 -9.71
N GLY A 95 -4.88 -8.91 -9.91
CA GLY A 95 -5.97 -8.90 -8.94
C GLY A 95 -7.33 -9.06 -9.60
N GLU A 96 -8.34 -9.35 -8.80
CA GLU A 96 -9.74 -9.38 -9.25
C GLU A 96 -10.30 -7.97 -9.44
N THR A 97 -10.09 -7.11 -8.43
CA THR A 97 -10.46 -5.70 -8.44
C THR A 97 -9.38 -4.84 -7.79
N LEU A 98 -9.28 -3.58 -8.20
CA LEU A 98 -8.42 -2.59 -7.54
C LEU A 98 -9.12 -1.25 -7.49
N ARG A 99 -9.35 -0.75 -6.27
CA ARG A 99 -9.77 0.62 -6.04
C ARG A 99 -8.53 1.48 -5.76
N VAL A 100 -8.28 2.46 -6.62
CA VAL A 100 -7.30 3.53 -6.38
C VAL A 100 -8.05 4.77 -5.92
N SER A 101 -7.65 5.40 -4.83
CA SER A 101 -8.37 6.56 -4.28
C SER A 101 -7.49 7.55 -3.53
N PHE A 102 -7.88 8.81 -3.54
CA PHE A 102 -7.28 9.86 -2.71
C PHE A 102 -8.36 10.86 -2.25
N ARG A 103 -8.03 11.68 -1.26
CA ARG A 103 -8.97 12.66 -0.70
C ARG A 103 -8.96 13.93 -1.55
N PRO A 104 -10.12 14.57 -1.78
CA PRO A 104 -10.21 15.79 -2.57
C PRO A 104 -9.28 16.93 -2.11
N TRP A 105 -9.14 17.08 -0.79
CA TRP A 105 -8.30 18.08 -0.14
C TRP A 105 -6.88 17.59 0.17
N SER A 106 -6.52 16.34 -0.20
CA SER A 106 -5.18 15.78 0.02
C SER A 106 -4.89 14.68 -1.00
N LEU A 107 -4.03 14.98 -1.96
CA LEU A 107 -3.61 14.04 -3.02
C LEU A 107 -2.70 12.92 -2.51
N SER A 108 -2.24 13.01 -1.26
CA SER A 108 -1.42 12.02 -0.58
C SER A 108 -1.97 11.72 0.82
N PRO A 109 -1.92 10.47 1.33
CA PRO A 109 -1.52 9.27 0.60
C PRO A 109 -2.56 8.85 -0.45
N VAL A 110 -2.09 8.22 -1.52
CA VAL A 110 -2.94 7.45 -2.44
C VAL A 110 -3.19 6.09 -1.81
N ARG A 111 -4.44 5.65 -1.78
CA ARG A 111 -4.88 4.37 -1.21
C ARG A 111 -5.29 3.42 -2.31
N PHE A 112 -4.79 2.19 -2.21
CA PHE A 112 -5.08 1.06 -3.08
C PHE A 112 -5.82 0.02 -2.25
N VAL A 113 -6.94 -0.51 -2.73
CA VAL A 113 -7.69 -1.58 -2.05
C VAL A 113 -7.98 -2.67 -3.08
N ALA A 114 -7.50 -3.88 -2.83
CA ALA A 114 -7.56 -4.99 -3.77
C ALA A 114 -7.97 -6.30 -3.06
N PRO A 115 -9.23 -6.45 -2.63
CA PRO A 115 -9.68 -7.66 -1.97
C PRO A 115 -9.78 -8.82 -2.98
N GLY A 116 -10.02 -10.03 -2.47
CA GLY A 116 -10.28 -11.21 -3.29
C GLY A 116 -9.01 -11.89 -3.74
N GLN A 117 -9.04 -12.47 -4.94
CA GLN A 117 -7.92 -13.22 -5.49
C GLN A 117 -6.83 -12.29 -6.01
N GLN A 118 -5.58 -12.64 -5.69
CA GLN A 118 -4.38 -11.96 -6.12
C GLN A 118 -3.31 -12.98 -6.50
N ARG A 119 -2.53 -12.67 -7.51
CA ARG A 119 -1.33 -13.42 -7.86
C ARG A 119 -0.15 -12.48 -7.93
N TRP A 120 0.90 -12.79 -7.19
CA TRP A 120 2.16 -12.06 -7.22
C TRP A 120 3.23 -12.95 -7.86
N ILE A 121 4.10 -12.37 -8.65
CA ILE A 121 5.21 -13.02 -9.32
C ILE A 121 6.44 -12.15 -9.05
N VAL A 122 7.48 -12.73 -8.48
CA VAL A 122 8.72 -12.02 -8.18
C VAL A 122 9.88 -12.87 -8.69
N ALA A 123 10.66 -12.33 -9.62
CA ALA A 123 11.89 -12.94 -10.08
C ALA A 123 12.96 -12.79 -8.99
N GLN A 124 13.67 -13.89 -8.70
CA GLN A 124 14.76 -13.93 -7.74
C GLN A 124 15.90 -14.76 -8.32
N GLY A 125 16.86 -14.09 -8.96
CA GLY A 125 17.92 -14.76 -9.71
C GLY A 125 17.34 -15.59 -10.86
N GLU A 126 17.66 -16.89 -10.90
CA GLU A 126 17.10 -17.83 -11.88
C GLU A 126 15.73 -18.39 -11.48
N ASN A 127 15.30 -18.14 -10.23
CA ASN A 127 14.05 -18.66 -9.70
C ASN A 127 12.93 -17.62 -9.79
N THR A 128 11.69 -18.09 -9.80
CA THR A 128 10.50 -17.24 -9.68
C THR A 128 9.72 -17.65 -8.45
N ILE A 129 9.39 -16.68 -7.60
CA ILE A 129 8.45 -16.85 -6.50
C ILE A 129 7.07 -16.46 -7.04
N THR A 130 6.12 -17.38 -6.96
CA THR A 130 4.71 -17.11 -7.26
C THR A 130 3.91 -17.19 -5.96
N ILE A 131 3.06 -16.20 -5.70
CA ILE A 131 2.17 -16.19 -4.54
C ILE A 131 0.74 -16.06 -5.05
N ASP A 132 -0.02 -17.13 -4.95
CA ASP A 132 -1.47 -17.12 -5.20
C ASP A 132 -2.18 -16.96 -3.86
N ALA A 133 -2.88 -15.85 -3.67
CA ALA A 133 -3.51 -15.52 -2.40
C ALA A 133 -4.96 -15.05 -2.59
N HIS A 134 -5.78 -15.34 -1.60
CA HIS A 134 -7.10 -14.76 -1.43
C HIS A 134 -7.15 -14.03 -0.10
N ALA A 135 -7.33 -12.72 -0.15
CA ALA A 135 -7.44 -11.86 1.03
C ALA A 135 -8.88 -11.35 1.18
N LYS A 136 -9.44 -11.39 2.40
CA LYS A 136 -10.74 -10.77 2.67
C LYS A 136 -10.66 -9.25 2.54
N ALA A 137 -9.59 -8.68 3.07
CA ALA A 137 -9.25 -7.28 2.89
C ALA A 137 -7.76 -7.17 2.58
N ALA A 138 -7.41 -6.40 1.57
CA ALA A 138 -6.03 -6.01 1.32
C ALA A 138 -6.02 -4.55 0.90
N ALA A 139 -5.19 -3.75 1.55
CA ALA A 139 -5.04 -2.34 1.29
C ALA A 139 -3.57 -1.93 1.29
N ALA A 140 -3.19 -1.12 0.33
CA ALA A 140 -1.91 -0.44 0.34
C ALA A 140 -2.10 1.07 0.37
N SER A 141 -1.10 1.80 0.85
CA SER A 141 -1.06 3.25 0.74
C SER A 141 0.34 3.72 0.36
N TYR A 142 0.39 4.77 -0.46
CA TYR A 142 1.62 5.42 -0.90
C TYR A 142 1.55 6.90 -0.59
N ALA A 143 2.52 7.40 0.16
CA ALA A 143 2.80 8.82 0.32
C ALA A 143 4.16 9.13 -0.29
N SER A 144 4.29 10.28 -0.96
CA SER A 144 5.54 10.68 -1.63
C SER A 144 6.40 11.66 -0.82
N ALA A 145 5.86 12.25 0.26
CA ALA A 145 6.57 13.23 1.08
C ALA A 145 6.19 13.13 2.58
N PRO A 146 6.96 12.40 3.41
CA PRO A 146 8.07 11.52 3.03
C PRO A 146 7.57 10.29 2.26
N GLU A 147 8.47 9.64 1.53
CA GLU A 147 8.13 8.41 0.81
C GLU A 147 7.81 7.30 1.81
N ARG A 148 6.55 6.84 1.79
CA ARG A 148 6.04 5.82 2.69
C ARG A 148 5.09 4.90 1.95
N VAL A 149 5.36 3.61 2.04
CA VAL A 149 4.48 2.54 1.57
C VAL A 149 3.95 1.80 2.77
N THR A 150 2.65 1.52 2.79
CA THR A 150 2.08 0.54 3.71
C THR A 150 1.32 -0.49 2.92
N LEU A 151 1.34 -1.73 3.35
CA LEU A 151 0.48 -2.80 2.87
C LEU A 151 -0.09 -3.50 4.11
N ASP A 152 -1.39 -3.73 4.11
CA ASP A 152 -2.14 -4.36 5.17
C ASP A 152 -3.07 -5.39 4.55
N THR A 153 -3.16 -6.57 5.16
CA THR A 153 -4.03 -7.64 4.70
C THR A 153 -4.63 -8.37 5.89
N GLU A 154 -5.89 -8.76 5.75
CA GLU A 154 -6.66 -9.48 6.76
C GLU A 154 -7.24 -10.77 6.17
N GLU A 155 -7.27 -11.81 7.01
CA GLU A 155 -7.82 -13.15 6.69
C GLU A 155 -7.33 -13.64 5.31
N THR A 156 -6.01 -13.70 5.16
CA THR A 156 -5.37 -14.07 3.90
C THR A 156 -4.97 -15.53 3.90
N ARG A 157 -5.26 -16.22 2.81
CA ARG A 157 -4.86 -17.61 2.60
C ARG A 157 -4.35 -17.80 1.19
N GLY A 158 -3.41 -18.70 1.01
CA GLY A 158 -2.81 -18.88 -0.31
C GLY A 158 -1.74 -19.93 -0.34
N THR A 159 -0.98 -19.91 -1.41
CA THR A 159 0.15 -20.79 -1.63
C THR A 159 1.31 -19.96 -2.15
N VAL A 160 2.49 -20.15 -1.55
CA VAL A 160 3.76 -19.67 -2.10
C VAL A 160 4.39 -20.82 -2.86
N GLN A 161 4.66 -20.61 -4.14
CA GLN A 161 5.43 -21.52 -4.98
C GLN A 161 6.83 -20.94 -5.17
N TRP A 162 7.84 -21.73 -4.84
CA TRP A 162 9.24 -21.37 -4.98
C TRP A 162 10.04 -22.60 -5.40
N ALA A 163 10.68 -22.55 -6.58
CA ALA A 163 11.27 -23.72 -7.22
C ALA A 163 10.24 -24.88 -7.30
N GLU A 164 10.59 -26.08 -6.81
CA GLU A 164 9.68 -27.23 -6.74
C GLU A 164 8.82 -27.25 -5.46
N THR A 165 9.00 -26.27 -4.56
CA THR A 165 8.30 -26.23 -3.28
C THR A 165 6.99 -25.45 -3.41
N SER A 166 5.90 -26.06 -2.94
CA SER A 166 4.59 -25.43 -2.82
C SER A 166 4.20 -25.39 -1.35
N LEU A 167 4.08 -24.18 -0.80
CA LEU A 167 3.85 -23.95 0.62
C LEU A 167 2.52 -23.22 0.84
N PRO A 168 1.46 -23.94 1.24
CA PRO A 168 0.22 -23.31 1.64
C PRO A 168 0.41 -22.50 2.92
N PHE A 169 -0.22 -21.34 2.97
CA PHE A 169 -0.20 -20.48 4.15
C PHE A 169 -1.57 -19.88 4.45
N THR A 170 -1.76 -19.54 5.72
CA THR A 170 -2.83 -18.64 6.16
C THR A 170 -2.27 -17.61 7.12
N VAL A 171 -2.78 -16.39 7.09
CA VAL A 171 -2.40 -15.34 8.02
C VAL A 171 -3.63 -14.52 8.41
N ALA A 172 -3.82 -14.31 9.72
CA ALA A 172 -4.99 -13.59 10.21
C ALA A 172 -4.89 -12.10 9.91
N ARG A 173 -3.70 -11.52 10.13
CA ARG A 173 -3.36 -10.16 9.75
C ARG A 173 -1.89 -10.09 9.38
N ALA A 174 -1.56 -9.38 8.31
CA ALA A 174 -0.19 -8.98 8.04
C ALA A 174 -0.12 -7.51 7.66
N LYS A 175 0.94 -6.85 8.12
CA LYS A 175 1.22 -5.46 7.83
C LYS A 175 2.68 -5.30 7.46
N LEU A 176 2.92 -4.69 6.32
CA LEU A 176 4.21 -4.22 5.87
C LEU A 176 4.17 -2.70 5.85
N SER A 177 5.17 -2.05 6.42
CA SER A 177 5.33 -0.60 6.36
C SER A 177 6.76 -0.27 6.02
N GLY A 178 6.96 0.40 4.90
CA GLY A 178 8.25 0.84 4.41
C GLY A 178 8.30 2.36 4.36
N SER A 179 9.43 2.95 4.75
CA SER A 179 9.72 4.35 4.41
C SER A 179 11.13 4.46 3.87
N ALA A 180 11.28 5.19 2.78
CA ALA A 180 12.58 5.48 2.18
C ALA A 180 12.85 6.98 2.24
N TRP A 181 14.11 7.33 2.46
CA TRP A 181 14.58 8.70 2.31
C TRP A 181 15.40 8.76 1.03
N ILE A 182 14.86 9.44 0.02
CA ILE A 182 15.63 9.81 -1.17
C ILE A 182 16.34 11.12 -0.84
N ASP A 183 17.67 11.09 -0.78
CA ASP A 183 18.46 12.31 -0.69
C ASP A 183 18.40 13.01 -2.05
N LYS A 184 17.61 14.10 -2.15
CA LYS A 184 17.40 14.80 -3.42
C LYS A 184 18.66 15.48 -3.95
N ASP A 185 19.64 15.77 -3.09
CA ASP A 185 20.91 16.39 -3.48
C ASP A 185 21.89 15.36 -4.05
N LYS A 186 21.66 14.08 -3.80
CA LYS A 186 22.40 12.96 -4.37
C LYS A 186 21.44 12.11 -5.18
N GLN A 187 21.29 12.50 -6.44
CA GLN A 187 20.44 11.94 -7.51
C GLN A 187 20.48 10.39 -7.70
N GLN A 188 21.22 9.65 -6.88
CA GLN A 188 21.43 8.20 -6.95
C GLN A 188 21.41 7.45 -5.59
N SER A 189 21.20 8.09 -4.43
CA SER A 189 21.21 7.35 -3.16
C SER A 189 19.82 7.24 -2.53
N LEU A 190 19.24 6.03 -2.60
CA LEU A 190 18.34 5.54 -1.56
C LEU A 190 19.16 5.59 -0.25
N ALA A 191 18.97 6.61 0.58
CA ALA A 191 19.89 6.84 1.70
C ALA A 191 19.77 5.71 2.72
N LYS A 192 18.53 5.40 3.11
CA LYS A 192 18.13 4.33 4.04
C LYS A 192 16.65 4.00 3.82
N ALA A 193 16.29 2.73 3.86
CA ALA A 193 14.91 2.28 3.96
C ALA A 193 14.67 1.66 5.35
N VAL A 194 13.52 1.92 5.96
CA VAL A 194 13.08 1.25 7.18
C VAL A 194 11.86 0.41 6.83
N ALA A 195 11.86 -0.86 7.20
CA ALA A 195 10.80 -1.81 6.98
C ALA A 195 10.33 -2.41 8.31
N LEU A 196 9.03 -2.27 8.58
CA LEU A 196 8.34 -2.96 9.67
C LEU A 196 7.42 -4.01 9.04
N ILE A 197 7.65 -5.27 9.38
CA ILE A 197 6.82 -6.41 8.99
C ILE A 197 6.18 -6.94 10.26
N GLU A 198 4.86 -7.07 10.24
CA GLU A 198 4.07 -7.67 11.32
C GLU A 198 3.16 -8.73 10.71
N ALA A 199 3.08 -9.89 11.35
CA ALA A 199 2.09 -10.91 10.99
C ALA A 199 1.59 -11.59 12.26
N ASP A 200 0.27 -11.72 12.37
CA ASP A 200 -0.39 -12.42 13.46
C ASP A 200 -1.07 -13.69 12.92
N GLY A 201 -0.94 -14.79 13.65
CA GLY A 201 -1.57 -16.07 13.32
C GLY A 201 -1.15 -16.62 11.95
N LEU A 202 0.13 -16.50 11.60
CA LEU A 202 0.68 -17.08 10.38
C LEU A 202 0.81 -18.60 10.55
N ILE A 203 0.26 -19.37 9.63
CA ILE A 203 0.36 -20.83 9.60
C ILE A 203 1.01 -21.20 8.28
N LEU A 204 2.11 -21.95 8.34
CA LEU A 204 2.83 -22.48 7.19
C LEU A 204 2.64 -24.00 7.16
N GLN A 205 1.92 -24.51 6.16
CA GLN A 205 1.61 -25.93 6.05
C GLN A 205 2.68 -26.64 5.22
N GLY A 206 3.09 -27.83 5.63
CA GLY A 206 4.08 -28.62 4.88
C GLY A 206 5.54 -28.35 5.24
N LEU A 207 5.81 -27.40 6.14
CA LEU A 207 7.13 -27.23 6.77
C LEU A 207 7.16 -27.88 8.15
N ALA A 208 8.14 -28.75 8.38
CA ALA A 208 8.45 -29.26 9.71
C ALA A 208 9.28 -28.20 10.46
N LEU A 209 8.59 -27.22 11.06
CA LEU A 209 9.23 -26.20 11.90
C LEU A 209 9.41 -26.71 13.33
N PRO A 210 10.53 -26.38 14.01
CA PRO A 210 10.80 -26.84 15.38
C PRO A 210 9.73 -26.43 16.41
N LEU A 211 9.06 -25.31 16.19
CA LEU A 211 8.03 -24.75 17.08
C LEU A 211 6.61 -24.94 16.50
N GLY A 212 6.44 -25.94 15.62
CA GLY A 212 5.19 -26.22 14.94
C GLY A 212 4.89 -25.25 13.79
N PRO A 213 3.84 -25.53 13.00
CA PRO A 213 3.53 -24.81 11.76
C PRO A 213 2.91 -23.42 12.01
N LYS A 214 2.52 -23.10 13.25
CA LYS A 214 1.81 -21.88 13.61
C LYS A 214 2.76 -20.90 14.31
N ILE A 215 2.79 -19.69 13.79
CA ILE A 215 3.49 -18.53 14.32
C ILE A 215 2.40 -17.58 14.82
N ASP A 216 2.28 -17.46 16.14
CA ASP A 216 1.26 -16.62 16.77
C ASP A 216 1.52 -15.14 16.47
N ARG A 217 2.79 -14.73 16.51
CA ARG A 217 3.23 -13.38 16.17
C ARG A 217 4.61 -13.37 15.54
N LEU A 218 4.75 -12.62 14.46
CA LEU A 218 5.99 -12.23 13.82
C LEU A 218 6.05 -10.71 13.79
N ARG A 219 7.17 -10.13 14.24
CA ARG A 219 7.47 -8.71 14.08
C ARG A 219 8.94 -8.54 13.71
N LEU A 220 9.22 -7.89 12.60
CA LEU A 220 10.56 -7.58 12.13
C LEU A 220 10.66 -6.08 11.89
N ASP A 221 11.62 -5.44 12.55
CA ASP A 221 11.97 -4.03 12.36
C ASP A 221 13.39 -3.99 11.79
N ALA A 222 13.48 -3.60 10.52
CA ALA A 222 14.71 -3.65 9.75
C ALA A 222 15.03 -2.29 9.13
N GLU A 223 16.30 -1.90 9.22
CA GLU A 223 16.88 -0.81 8.43
C GLU A 223 17.71 -1.42 7.30
N ILE A 224 17.37 -1.07 6.07
CA ILE A 224 17.97 -1.57 4.84
C ILE A 224 18.80 -0.43 4.24
N ALA A 225 20.10 -0.65 4.16
CA ALA A 225 21.02 0.16 3.38
C ALA A 225 21.25 -0.54 2.03
N PRO A 226 20.92 0.11 0.90
CA PRO A 226 21.12 -0.48 -0.42
C PRO A 226 22.62 -0.68 -0.72
N PRO A 227 22.96 -1.54 -1.68
CA PRO A 227 24.34 -1.70 -2.09
C PRO A 227 24.87 -0.40 -2.72
N GLY A 228 26.14 -0.11 -2.47
CA GLY A 228 26.89 0.98 -3.10
C GLY A 228 27.88 0.41 -4.12
N PRO A 229 28.62 1.27 -4.86
CA PRO A 229 29.58 0.81 -5.87
C PRO A 229 30.64 -0.18 -5.36
N GLN A 230 30.93 -0.16 -4.05
CA GLN A 230 31.90 -1.05 -3.39
C GLN A 230 31.41 -1.59 -2.03
N THR A 231 30.13 -1.43 -1.70
CA THR A 231 29.57 -1.88 -0.42
C THR A 231 28.38 -2.79 -0.65
N PRO A 232 28.33 -3.97 0.00
CA PRO A 232 27.18 -4.86 -0.11
C PRO A 232 25.94 -4.21 0.51
N ALA A 233 24.77 -4.74 0.16
CA ALA A 233 23.54 -4.35 0.83
C ALA A 233 23.60 -4.80 2.30
N THR A 234 23.19 -3.93 3.22
CA THR A 234 23.20 -4.24 4.66
C THR A 234 21.78 -4.15 5.21
N VAL A 235 21.37 -5.18 5.95
CA VAL A 235 20.11 -5.25 6.68
C VAL A 235 20.42 -5.27 8.17
N LYS A 236 20.13 -4.17 8.85
CA LYS A 236 20.21 -4.10 10.30
C LYS A 236 18.83 -4.41 10.89
N LEU A 237 18.71 -5.54 11.57
CA LEU A 237 17.52 -5.89 12.34
C LEU A 237 17.59 -5.17 13.70
N ALA A 238 16.83 -4.08 13.84
CA ALA A 238 16.69 -3.36 15.09
C ALA A 238 15.94 -4.22 16.13
N SER A 239 14.93 -4.96 15.68
CA SER A 239 14.31 -6.01 16.47
C SER A 239 13.66 -7.07 15.57
N ALA A 240 13.77 -8.32 15.99
CA ALA A 240 13.00 -9.44 15.48
C ALA A 240 12.30 -10.07 16.68
N GLN A 241 11.00 -10.31 16.58
CA GLN A 241 10.21 -11.00 17.59
C GLN A 241 9.39 -12.07 16.89
N PHE A 242 9.47 -13.27 17.44
CA PHE A 242 8.80 -14.45 16.95
C PHE A 242 8.19 -15.18 18.14
N ALA A 243 6.88 -15.42 18.11
CA ALA A 243 6.18 -16.19 19.13
C ALA A 243 5.48 -17.38 18.48
N ALA A 244 5.76 -18.58 18.99
CA ALA A 244 5.12 -19.81 18.56
C ALA A 244 5.17 -20.83 19.70
N ASP A 245 4.09 -21.60 19.87
CA ASP A 245 4.00 -22.73 20.80
C ASP A 245 4.45 -22.40 22.24
N GLY A 246 4.04 -21.24 22.75
CA GLY A 246 4.41 -20.80 24.10
C GLY A 246 5.88 -20.41 24.27
N VAL A 247 6.63 -20.26 23.17
CA VAL A 247 8.01 -19.76 23.18
C VAL A 247 8.07 -18.41 22.47
N GLU A 248 8.77 -17.45 23.07
CA GLU A 248 9.12 -16.18 22.48
C GLU A 248 10.63 -16.14 22.17
N ILE A 249 10.95 -15.89 20.91
CA ILE A 249 12.31 -15.62 20.43
C ILE A 249 12.39 -14.13 20.09
N LYS A 250 13.35 -13.45 20.69
CA LYS A 250 13.70 -12.07 20.36
C LYS A 250 15.11 -12.02 19.81
N GLY A 251 15.36 -11.14 18.86
CA GLY A 251 16.70 -10.93 18.36
C GLY A 251 16.93 -9.56 17.77
N ALA A 252 18.20 -9.25 17.59
CA ALA A 252 18.66 -8.07 16.86
C ALA A 252 20.03 -8.38 16.27
N GLY A 253 20.43 -7.63 15.25
CA GLY A 253 21.75 -7.81 14.67
C GLY A 253 21.86 -7.20 13.29
N THR A 254 22.92 -7.57 12.59
CA THR A 254 23.23 -7.03 11.27
C THR A 254 23.61 -8.15 10.33
N LEU A 255 22.98 -8.14 9.16
CA LEU A 255 23.21 -9.05 8.06
C LEU A 255 23.69 -8.23 6.86
N THR A 256 24.69 -8.71 6.15
CA THR A 256 25.05 -8.27 4.81
C THR A 256 24.53 -9.28 3.81
N LEU A 257 24.00 -8.80 2.70
CA LEU A 257 23.58 -9.66 1.59
C LEU A 257 24.68 -9.63 0.53
N ASP A 258 25.15 -10.81 0.13
CA ASP A 258 26.06 -10.94 -1.01
C ASP A 258 25.35 -10.63 -2.34
N ALA A 259 26.08 -10.69 -3.46
CA ALA A 259 25.53 -10.43 -4.79
C ALA A 259 24.46 -11.44 -5.22
N GLN A 260 24.38 -12.60 -4.56
CA GLN A 260 23.42 -13.67 -4.77
C GLN A 260 22.23 -13.60 -3.81
N GLY A 261 22.23 -12.62 -2.88
CA GLY A 261 21.20 -12.45 -1.85
C GLY A 261 21.36 -13.38 -0.66
N THR A 262 22.50 -14.07 -0.50
CA THR A 262 22.80 -14.88 0.68
C THR A 262 23.11 -13.96 1.86
N PRO A 263 22.43 -14.13 3.00
CA PRO A 263 22.74 -13.36 4.21
C PRO A 263 23.98 -13.92 4.93
N ASP A 264 24.93 -13.06 5.23
CA ASP A 264 26.05 -13.30 6.16
C ASP A 264 26.03 -12.24 7.26
N GLY A 265 26.27 -12.62 8.52
CA GLY A 265 26.27 -11.68 9.62
C GLY A 265 26.03 -12.30 10.99
N THR A 266 25.71 -11.45 11.97
CA THR A 266 25.52 -11.84 13.36
C THR A 266 24.15 -11.42 13.86
N LEU A 267 23.49 -12.34 14.57
CA LEU A 267 22.21 -12.13 15.23
C LEU A 267 22.34 -12.57 16.69
N ASP A 268 22.07 -11.65 17.60
CA ASP A 268 21.91 -11.98 19.01
C ASP A 268 20.48 -12.44 19.23
N LEU A 269 20.31 -13.65 19.76
CA LEU A 269 19.01 -14.26 20.02
C LEU A 269 18.81 -14.50 21.51
N THR A 270 17.63 -14.20 22.00
CA THR A 270 17.16 -14.53 23.35
C THR A 270 15.89 -15.35 23.23
N VAL A 271 15.85 -16.51 23.89
CA VAL A 271 14.70 -17.41 23.92
C VAL A 271 14.09 -17.40 25.32
N ARG A 272 12.77 -17.27 25.43
CA ARG A 272 12.02 -17.31 26.70
C ARG A 272 10.74 -18.13 26.53
N GLY A 273 10.38 -18.89 27.55
CA GLY A 273 9.03 -19.47 27.65
C GLY A 273 8.01 -18.40 28.05
N LEU A 274 6.79 -18.50 27.53
CA LEU A 274 5.63 -17.63 27.81
C LEU A 274 4.75 -18.18 28.94
#